data_AF-A0A4Q5R4E0-F1
#
_entry.id   AF-A0A4Q5R4E0-F1
#
_cell.length_a   1.000
_cell.length_b   1.000
_cell.length_c   1.000
_cell.angle_alpha   90.00
_cell.angle_beta   90.00
_cell.angle_gamma   90.00
#
_symmetry.space_group_name_H-M   'P 1'
#
loop_
_entity.id
_entity.type
_entity.pdbx_description
1 polymer ?
#
loop_
_entity_poly.entity_id
_entity_poly.type
_entity_poly.pdbx_seq_one_letter_code
_entity_poly.pdbx_strand_id
1 'polypeptide(L)'
;MGNLYVDLPTGKLLRRIAYRCGQLGLTSLASLTLTLQAQAQAKNNASFFADDAGARRAASISPLTTALRDARPLTLNVSGLGAALATAPLETQAGATPLVVTLPLPNGADARFRVVETSVMEPALAAKYPGISTYTGVGVDDPTATVRLST
;
A
#
# COMPACT_ATOMS: atom_id res chain seq x y z
N MET A 1 -84.01 -33.42 -8.50
CA MET A 1 -83.35 -32.10 -8.45
C MET A 1 -82.20 -32.12 -9.43
N GLY A 2 -82.21 -31.26 -10.44
CA GLY A 2 -81.13 -31.21 -11.43
C GLY A 2 -79.94 -30.41 -10.91
N ASN A 3 -78.75 -30.72 -11.41
CA ASN A 3 -77.64 -29.78 -11.44
C ASN A 3 -77.18 -29.66 -12.90
N LEU A 4 -76.98 -28.43 -13.38
CA LEU A 4 -76.95 -28.13 -14.81
C LEU A 4 -75.57 -28.36 -15.47
N TYR A 5 -75.64 -28.65 -16.77
CA TYR A 5 -74.59 -28.98 -17.71
C TYR A 5 -74.44 -27.84 -18.74
N VAL A 6 -73.23 -27.34 -19.04
CA VAL A 6 -72.76 -26.67 -20.30
C VAL A 6 -71.21 -26.67 -20.28
N ASP A 7 -70.52 -26.59 -21.43
CA ASP A 7 -69.92 -27.75 -22.11
C ASP A 7 -69.05 -27.32 -23.32
N LEU A 8 -67.97 -28.08 -23.64
CA LEU A 8 -67.20 -28.08 -24.92
C LEU A 8 -66.56 -26.73 -25.41
N PRO A 9 -65.82 -26.66 -26.55
CA PRO A 9 -64.90 -27.64 -27.17
C PRO A 9 -63.57 -27.05 -27.76
N THR A 10 -62.74 -27.96 -28.30
CA THR A 10 -61.86 -27.82 -29.51
C THR A 10 -60.39 -27.42 -29.32
N GLY A 11 -59.47 -28.10 -30.03
CA GLY A 11 -58.10 -27.58 -30.20
C GLY A 11 -56.96 -28.54 -30.57
N LYS A 12 -57.18 -29.77 -31.03
CA LYS A 12 -56.06 -30.60 -31.56
C LYS A 12 -55.52 -30.00 -32.86
N LEU A 13 -54.27 -29.55 -32.88
CA LEU A 13 -53.46 -29.55 -34.10
C LEU A 13 -52.13 -30.28 -33.88
N LEU A 14 -51.98 -31.41 -34.57
CA LEU A 14 -50.72 -32.12 -34.73
C LEU A 14 -49.81 -31.33 -35.67
N ARG A 15 -48.49 -31.29 -35.40
CA ARG A 15 -47.46 -31.72 -36.38
C ARG A 15 -46.03 -31.67 -35.81
N ARG A 16 -45.35 -32.80 -35.94
CA ARG A 16 -43.95 -33.00 -36.35
C ARG A 16 -42.99 -31.80 -36.23
N ILE A 17 -41.82 -32.01 -35.63
CA ILE A 17 -40.54 -32.19 -36.36
C ILE A 17 -39.45 -32.64 -35.36
N ALA A 18 -38.47 -33.40 -35.85
CA ALA A 18 -37.44 -34.04 -35.04
C ALA A 18 -36.32 -33.07 -34.59
N TYR A 19 -35.63 -33.49 -33.52
CA TYR A 19 -34.40 -32.88 -33.01
C TYR A 19 -33.30 -32.78 -34.08
N ARG A 20 -32.84 -31.54 -34.37
CA ARG A 20 -31.45 -31.16 -34.70
C ARG A 20 -31.40 -29.71 -35.21
N CYS A 21 -30.88 -28.78 -34.41
CA CYS A 21 -30.12 -27.61 -34.89
C CYS A 21 -29.44 -26.91 -33.70
N GLY A 22 -28.33 -26.20 -33.95
CA GLY A 22 -27.87 -25.14 -33.05
C GLY A 22 -27.02 -25.55 -31.85
N GLN A 23 -25.85 -26.15 -32.11
CA GLN A 23 -24.69 -25.94 -31.25
C GLN A 23 -24.31 -24.43 -31.32
N LEU A 24 -23.80 -23.85 -30.21
CA LEU A 24 -23.42 -22.43 -29.99
C LEU A 24 -24.56 -21.53 -29.42
N GLY A 25 -24.31 -20.92 -28.26
CA GLY A 25 -25.28 -20.10 -27.52
C GLY A 25 -25.03 -20.09 -26.00
N LEU A 26 -23.78 -19.87 -25.57
CA LEU A 26 -23.30 -18.60 -25.02
C LEU A 26 -23.28 -18.60 -23.47
N THR A 27 -22.12 -18.91 -22.92
CA THR A 27 -21.81 -18.94 -21.48
C THR A 27 -21.85 -17.52 -20.88
N SER A 28 -22.96 -17.14 -20.25
CA SER A 28 -23.16 -15.80 -19.68
C SER A 28 -23.65 -15.83 -18.22
N LEU A 29 -22.91 -16.50 -17.33
CA LEU A 29 -23.22 -16.53 -15.89
C LEU A 29 -22.01 -16.77 -14.96
N ALA A 30 -20.78 -16.74 -15.49
CA ALA A 30 -19.55 -17.07 -14.75
C ALA A 30 -18.61 -15.87 -14.50
N SER A 31 -19.12 -14.63 -14.63
CA SER A 31 -18.27 -13.42 -14.75
C SER A 31 -18.32 -12.46 -13.54
N LEU A 32 -19.02 -12.80 -12.44
CA LEU A 32 -19.32 -11.87 -11.36
C LEU A 32 -18.71 -12.22 -9.98
N THR A 33 -17.56 -12.89 -9.96
CA THR A 33 -16.88 -13.27 -8.70
C THR A 33 -15.36 -13.05 -8.66
N LEU A 34 -14.73 -12.39 -9.66
CA LEU A 34 -13.26 -12.37 -9.76
C LEU A 34 -12.62 -11.01 -10.16
N THR A 35 -12.96 -9.92 -9.47
CA THR A 35 -12.27 -8.60 -9.67
C THR A 35 -11.81 -7.88 -8.39
N LEU A 36 -11.83 -8.54 -7.21
CA LEU A 36 -11.38 -7.92 -5.94
C LEU A 36 -10.06 -8.49 -5.37
N GLN A 37 -9.12 -8.90 -6.23
CA GLN A 37 -7.74 -9.23 -5.83
C GLN A 37 -6.71 -8.59 -6.78
N ALA A 38 -6.70 -7.25 -6.84
CA ALA A 38 -5.69 -6.48 -7.61
C ALA A 38 -5.03 -5.31 -6.85
N GLN A 39 -5.53 -4.93 -5.66
CA GLN A 39 -4.98 -3.78 -4.89
C GLN A 39 -3.93 -4.17 -3.83
N ALA A 40 -3.47 -5.42 -3.79
CA ALA A 40 -2.57 -5.93 -2.75
C ALA A 40 -1.05 -5.82 -3.08
N GLN A 41 -0.66 -5.46 -4.31
CA GLN A 41 0.74 -5.51 -4.75
C GLN A 41 1.37 -4.14 -5.11
N ALA A 42 0.67 -3.03 -4.86
CA ALA A 42 1.17 -1.67 -5.12
C ALA A 42 1.45 -0.83 -3.84
N LYS A 43 1.55 -1.48 -2.66
CA LYS A 43 1.66 -0.80 -1.36
C LYS A 43 3.09 -0.81 -0.75
N ASN A 44 4.13 -0.84 -1.59
CA ASN A 44 5.54 -0.88 -1.15
C ASN A 44 6.28 0.46 -1.19
N ASN A 45 5.59 1.58 -1.42
CA ASN A 45 6.07 2.91 -1.07
C ASN A 45 5.27 3.42 0.13
N ALA A 46 5.57 2.91 1.32
CA ALA A 46 4.97 3.40 2.56
C ALA A 46 5.53 4.81 2.84
N SER A 47 4.74 5.86 2.57
CA SER A 47 5.12 7.21 3.01
C SER A 47 5.01 7.27 4.53
N PHE A 48 6.15 7.39 5.21
CA PHE A 48 6.21 7.58 6.66
C PHE A 48 5.89 9.03 7.06
N PHE A 49 5.85 9.94 6.09
CA PHE A 49 5.63 11.38 6.29
C PHE A 49 4.31 11.82 5.67
N ALA A 50 3.64 12.77 6.32
CA ALA A 50 2.44 13.44 5.82
C ALA A 50 2.51 14.95 6.12
N ASP A 51 1.95 15.81 5.26
CA ASP A 51 1.86 17.25 5.51
C ASP A 51 0.98 17.57 6.73
N ASP A 52 1.55 18.30 7.71
CA ASP A 52 0.80 18.77 8.87
C ASP A 52 0.13 20.12 8.56
N ALA A 53 -1.08 20.04 8.03
CA ALA A 53 -1.92 21.21 7.75
C ALA A 53 -2.33 21.97 9.03
N GLY A 54 -2.33 21.32 10.20
CA GLY A 54 -2.63 21.97 11.48
C GLY A 54 -1.49 22.88 11.93
N ALA A 55 -0.27 22.33 11.97
CA ALA A 55 0.96 23.06 12.26
C ALA A 55 1.18 24.21 11.26
N ARG A 56 0.93 24.01 9.96
CA ARG A 56 1.03 25.08 8.94
C ARG A 56 0.08 26.25 9.22
N ARG A 57 -1.17 25.95 9.62
CA ARG A 57 -2.16 26.98 10.01
C ARG A 57 -1.77 27.70 11.29
N ALA A 58 -1.27 26.97 12.29
CA ALA A 58 -0.80 27.59 13.53
C ALA A 58 0.39 28.55 13.29
N ALA A 59 1.34 28.15 12.44
CA ALA A 59 2.51 28.95 12.09
C ALA A 59 2.18 30.24 11.30
N SER A 60 1.08 30.27 10.55
CA SER A 60 0.66 31.46 9.81
C SER A 60 -0.04 32.51 10.68
N ILE A 61 -0.71 32.09 11.76
CA ILE A 61 -1.51 32.98 12.64
C ILE A 61 -0.63 33.70 13.67
N SER A 62 0.43 33.06 14.17
CA SER A 62 1.31 33.67 15.19
C SER A 62 2.41 34.55 14.56
N PRO A 63 2.73 35.73 15.12
CA PRO A 63 3.89 36.51 14.72
C PRO A 63 5.22 35.90 15.22
N LEU A 64 5.18 35.13 16.31
CA LEU A 64 6.37 34.48 16.89
C LEU A 64 6.90 33.33 16.02
N THR A 65 6.08 32.79 15.12
CA THR A 65 6.41 31.69 14.21
C THR A 65 6.78 32.15 12.81
N THR A 66 7.18 33.42 12.63
CA THR A 66 7.50 33.99 11.31
C THR A 66 8.56 33.17 10.54
N ALA A 67 9.60 32.68 11.22
CA ALA A 67 10.64 31.82 10.62
C ALA A 67 10.15 30.41 10.20
N LEU A 68 8.97 29.98 10.67
CA LEU A 68 8.37 28.69 10.33
C LEU A 68 7.39 28.78 9.15
N ARG A 69 7.15 29.98 8.60
CA ARG A 69 6.21 30.19 7.48
C ARG A 69 6.69 29.58 6.17
N ASP A 70 8.00 29.56 5.96
CA ASP A 70 8.65 28.95 4.78
C ASP A 70 8.95 27.46 4.97
N ALA A 71 8.69 26.90 6.17
CA ALA A 71 8.91 25.50 6.46
C ALA A 71 7.74 24.62 5.96
N ARG A 72 8.03 23.39 5.54
CA ARG A 72 7.02 22.34 5.34
C ARG A 72 6.88 21.51 6.62
N PRO A 73 5.88 21.77 7.49
CA PRO A 73 5.66 20.94 8.67
C PRO A 73 5.13 19.57 8.26
N LEU A 74 5.63 18.52 8.91
CA LEU A 74 5.35 17.13 8.61
C LEU A 74 5.03 16.35 9.89
N THR A 75 4.06 15.45 9.81
CA THR A 75 3.85 14.39 10.80
C THR A 75 4.63 13.15 10.36
N LEU A 76 5.36 12.52 11.29
CA LEU A 76 6.10 11.28 11.07
C LEU A 76 5.41 10.09 11.75
N ASN A 77 5.14 9.03 11.00
CA ASN A 77 4.77 7.72 11.53
C ASN A 77 6.03 6.99 12.06
N VAL A 78 6.41 7.30 13.30
CA VAL A 78 7.61 6.75 13.95
C VAL A 78 7.59 5.22 14.03
N SER A 79 6.46 4.63 14.44
CA SER A 79 6.34 3.17 14.57
C SER A 79 6.38 2.46 13.21
N GLY A 80 5.76 3.05 12.18
CA GLY A 80 5.85 2.55 10.81
C GLY A 80 7.28 2.61 10.25
N LEU A 81 7.98 3.73 10.47
CA LEU A 81 9.37 3.88 10.03
C LEU A 81 10.31 2.92 10.77
N GLY A 82 10.20 2.82 12.10
CA GLY A 82 10.99 1.89 12.91
C GLY A 82 10.77 0.43 12.50
N ALA A 83 9.52 0.01 12.29
CA ALA A 83 9.19 -1.32 11.81
C ALA A 83 9.75 -1.61 10.40
N ALA A 84 9.82 -0.61 9.53
CA ALA A 84 10.48 -0.76 8.23
C ALA A 84 12.00 -0.85 8.36
N LEU A 85 12.63 0.03 9.16
CA LEU A 85 14.07 0.04 9.41
C LEU A 85 14.57 -1.29 10.03
N ALA A 86 13.78 -1.91 10.89
CA ALA A 86 14.05 -3.25 11.44
C ALA A 86 14.10 -4.39 10.38
N THR A 87 13.77 -4.11 9.11
CA THR A 87 13.95 -5.05 7.99
C THR A 87 15.20 -4.79 7.14
N ALA A 88 15.95 -3.71 7.43
CA ALA A 88 17.21 -3.44 6.76
C ALA A 88 18.27 -4.49 7.14
N PRO A 89 19.07 -4.99 6.18
CA PRO A 89 20.14 -5.93 6.49
C PRO A 89 21.30 -5.23 7.20
N LEU A 90 22.11 -5.99 7.94
CA LEU A 90 23.36 -5.49 8.49
C LEU A 90 24.33 -5.08 7.36
N GLU A 91 25.08 -4.01 7.57
CA GLU A 91 26.14 -3.54 6.67
C GLU A 91 27.18 -4.62 6.33
N THR A 92 27.44 -5.54 7.27
CA THR A 92 28.38 -6.66 7.11
C THR A 92 27.80 -7.85 6.30
N GLN A 93 26.50 -7.85 5.99
CA GLN A 93 25.84 -8.97 5.33
C GLN A 93 26.04 -8.94 3.81
N ALA A 94 27.10 -9.60 3.34
CA ALA A 94 27.43 -9.69 1.93
C ALA A 94 26.26 -10.24 1.07
N GLY A 95 25.98 -9.58 -0.05
CA GLY A 95 24.93 -9.96 -0.99
C GLY A 95 23.49 -9.63 -0.56
N ALA A 96 23.28 -9.02 0.61
CA ALA A 96 21.96 -8.55 1.01
C ALA A 96 21.49 -7.36 0.15
N THR A 97 20.18 -7.26 -0.07
CA THR A 97 19.57 -6.10 -0.75
C THR A 97 19.24 -5.04 0.30
N PRO A 98 19.80 -3.81 0.22
CA PRO A 98 19.47 -2.74 1.17
C PRO A 98 17.98 -2.37 1.13
N LEU A 99 17.45 -1.94 2.27
CA LEU A 99 16.11 -1.37 2.36
C LEU A 99 16.06 -0.05 1.59
N VAL A 100 15.04 0.19 0.76
CA VAL A 100 14.85 1.50 0.11
C VAL A 100 13.83 2.32 0.88
N VAL A 101 14.27 3.44 1.45
CA VAL A 101 13.42 4.41 2.18
C VAL A 101 13.33 5.71 1.39
N THR A 102 12.14 6.30 1.33
CA THR A 102 11.93 7.64 0.74
C THR A 102 11.80 8.66 1.86
N LEU A 103 12.57 9.74 1.79
CA LEU A 103 12.61 10.81 2.79
C LEU A 103 12.36 12.18 2.13
N PRO A 104 11.54 13.05 2.72
CA PRO A 104 11.35 14.42 2.24
C PRO A 104 12.59 15.26 2.56
N LEU A 105 13.05 16.02 1.57
CA LEU A 105 14.17 16.96 1.68
C LEU A 105 13.70 18.36 2.09
N PRO A 106 14.58 19.21 2.66
CA PRO A 106 14.24 20.59 3.02
C PRO A 106 13.79 21.48 1.85
N ASN A 107 14.18 21.13 0.61
CA ASN A 107 13.75 21.83 -0.60
C ASN A 107 12.35 21.42 -1.11
N GLY A 108 11.66 20.52 -0.41
CA GLY A 108 10.32 20.05 -0.74
C GLY A 108 10.27 18.88 -1.74
N ALA A 109 11.41 18.45 -2.30
CA ALA A 109 11.50 17.20 -3.07
C ALA A 109 11.58 15.98 -2.14
N ASP A 110 11.33 14.79 -2.66
CA ASP A 110 11.58 13.53 -1.96
C ASP A 110 12.83 12.85 -2.56
N ALA A 111 13.65 12.21 -1.70
CA ALA A 111 14.83 11.46 -2.11
C ALA A 111 14.79 10.03 -1.57
N ARG A 112 15.34 9.09 -2.35
CA ARG A 112 15.37 7.66 -2.03
C ARG A 112 16.76 7.28 -1.53
N PHE A 113 16.82 6.52 -0.45
CA PHE A 113 18.06 6.05 0.16
C PHE A 113 18.07 4.53 0.26
N ARG A 114 19.21 3.91 -0.08
CA ARG A 114 19.53 2.52 0.25
C ARG A 114 20.06 2.49 1.68
N VAL A 115 19.35 1.82 2.57
CA VAL A 115 19.58 1.82 4.02
C VAL A 115 20.02 0.42 4.48
N VAL A 116 21.03 0.40 5.34
CA VAL A 116 21.56 -0.80 6.02
C VAL A 116 21.74 -0.50 7.51
N GLU A 117 21.63 -1.53 8.35
CA GLU A 117 21.91 -1.42 9.79
C GLU A 117 23.42 -1.38 10.04
N THR A 118 23.89 -0.29 10.67
CA THR A 118 25.26 -0.17 11.15
C THR A 118 25.31 -0.68 12.59
N SER A 119 25.71 -1.93 12.79
CA SER A 119 25.91 -2.46 14.14
C SER A 119 27.21 -1.94 14.73
N VAL A 120 27.10 -0.97 15.64
CA VAL A 120 28.22 -0.41 16.42
C VAL A 120 28.36 -1.10 17.79
N MET A 121 27.44 -2.02 18.13
CA MET A 121 27.36 -2.67 19.43
C MET A 121 27.75 -4.14 19.34
N GLU A 122 28.44 -4.64 20.38
CA GLU A 122 28.74 -6.06 20.52
C GLU A 122 27.42 -6.86 20.71
N PRO A 123 27.27 -8.06 20.11
CA PRO A 123 26.02 -8.83 20.15
C PRO A 123 25.37 -9.04 21.52
N ALA A 124 26.13 -9.34 22.58
CA ALA A 124 25.58 -9.50 23.92
C ALA A 124 25.16 -8.17 24.58
N LEU A 125 25.66 -7.03 24.10
CA LEU A 125 25.17 -5.70 24.46
C LEU A 125 23.91 -5.32 23.67
N ALA A 126 23.86 -5.61 22.37
CA ALA A 126 22.66 -5.42 21.54
C ALA A 126 21.46 -6.25 22.09
N ALA A 127 21.70 -7.48 22.53
CA ALA A 127 20.69 -8.31 23.20
C ALA A 127 20.14 -7.72 24.51
N LYS A 128 20.88 -6.83 25.18
CA LYS A 128 20.42 -6.11 26.38
C LYS A 128 19.68 -4.81 26.05
N TYR A 129 19.94 -4.22 24.89
CA TYR A 129 19.37 -2.95 24.45
C TYR A 129 18.75 -3.03 23.04
N PRO A 130 17.78 -3.94 22.81
CA PRO A 130 17.21 -4.19 21.47
C PRO A 130 16.37 -3.04 20.90
N GLY A 131 16.19 -1.94 21.65
CA GLY A 131 15.50 -0.73 21.19
C GLY A 131 16.44 0.34 20.59
N ILE A 132 17.76 0.08 20.51
CA ILE A 132 18.74 1.05 20.02
C ILE A 132 19.48 0.45 18.83
N SER A 133 18.91 0.61 17.63
CA SER A 133 19.57 0.31 16.35
C SER A 133 19.95 1.60 15.64
N THR A 134 21.07 1.56 14.89
CA THR A 134 21.51 2.68 14.04
C THR A 134 21.65 2.23 12.61
N TYR A 135 21.27 3.08 11.67
CA TYR A 135 21.26 2.79 10.25
C TYR A 135 21.98 3.90 9.49
N THR A 136 22.69 3.51 8.43
CA THR A 136 23.25 4.43 7.44
C THR A 136 22.55 4.22 6.12
N GLY A 137 22.48 5.27 5.30
CA GLY A 137 21.99 5.14 3.94
C GLY A 137 22.64 6.09 2.96
N VAL A 138 22.66 5.66 1.70
CA VAL A 138 23.22 6.41 0.56
C VAL A 138 22.11 6.59 -0.48
N GLY A 139 22.06 7.75 -1.13
CA GLY A 139 21.05 8.05 -2.13
C GLY A 139 21.07 7.04 -3.29
N VAL A 140 19.88 6.64 -3.73
CA VAL A 140 19.68 5.80 -4.93
C VAL A 140 20.01 6.60 -6.19
N ASP A 141 19.61 7.86 -6.18
CA ASP A 141 19.67 8.78 -7.32
C ASP A 141 20.87 9.74 -7.26
N ASP A 142 21.40 10.00 -6.05
CA ASP A 142 22.60 10.78 -5.79
C ASP A 142 23.49 10.04 -4.77
N PRO A 143 24.65 9.49 -5.17
CA PRO A 143 25.54 8.75 -4.26
C PRO A 143 26.31 9.64 -3.29
N THR A 144 26.26 10.97 -3.44
CA THR A 144 26.87 11.92 -2.49
C THR A 144 25.92 12.25 -1.33
N ALA A 145 24.61 12.09 -1.55
CA ALA A 145 23.61 12.22 -0.49
C ALA A 145 23.70 11.02 0.47
N THR A 146 23.93 11.31 1.74
CA THR A 146 23.97 10.31 2.82
C THR A 146 22.96 10.64 3.91
N VAL A 147 22.50 9.63 4.62
CA VAL A 147 21.56 9.78 5.75
C VAL A 147 21.96 8.85 6.90
N ARG A 148 21.69 9.27 8.13
CA ARG A 148 21.84 8.45 9.33
C ARG A 148 20.55 8.48 10.14
N LEU A 149 20.10 7.30 10.58
CA LEU A 149 18.84 7.09 11.28
C LEU A 149 19.07 6.26 12.54
N SER A 150 18.19 6.39 13.52
CA SER A 150 18.17 5.58 14.75
C SER A 150 16.72 5.33 15.20
N THR A 151 16.49 4.21 15.88
CA THR A 151 15.21 3.90 16.55
C THR A 151 15.15 4.49 17.95
#